data_AF-A0A6M2DU87-F1
#
_entry.id   AF-A0A6M2DU87-F1
#
_cell.length_a   1.000
_cell.length_b   1.000
_cell.length_c   1.000
_cell.angle_alpha   90.00
_cell.angle_beta   90.00
_cell.angle_gamma   90.00
#
_symmetry.space_group_name_H-M   'P 1'
#
loop_
_entity.id
_entity.type
_entity.pdbx_description
1 polymer ?
#
loop_
_entity_poly.entity_id
_entity_poly.type
_entity_poly.pdbx_seq_one_letter_code
_entity_poly.pdbx_strand_id
1 'polypeptide(L)'
;MLGKCFLYHIELWWIFLVQLSPWICHSFNVLFCLGTLGLSYQSAMVCDIISLTTFHVHCIYVYAAKLYNIQVKGLKALWRLFLGRKFNPLRDRVDSCSYSNRQLFIGTLGFTIFLFLLPTTTLYYVVFTVLRILMLVILEILDWIRELLHSLPIYTFLLWLFGSAAIPSTASLVLKSSLNVIHATAYPLSPLHHNRFIEPPIKHSHRMQWSGILGKIINGELLTQF
;
A
#
# COMPACT_ATOMS: atom_id res chain seq x y z
N MET A 1 11.53 -28.05 -0.29
CA MET A 1 10.14 -28.09 -0.80
C MET A 1 9.51 -26.71 -0.83
N LEU A 2 9.45 -25.99 0.31
CA LEU A 2 8.85 -24.65 0.37
C LEU A 2 9.48 -23.61 -0.58
N GLY A 3 10.82 -23.57 -0.63
CA GLY A 3 11.53 -22.69 -1.57
C GLY A 3 11.19 -22.94 -3.04
N LYS A 4 10.96 -24.21 -3.43
CA LYS A 4 10.51 -24.54 -4.80
C LYS A 4 9.10 -24.02 -5.09
N CYS A 5 8.22 -23.97 -4.09
CA CYS A 5 6.87 -23.41 -4.23
C CYS A 5 6.90 -21.89 -4.42
N PHE A 6 7.75 -21.18 -3.67
CA PHE A 6 7.96 -19.74 -3.87
C PHE A 6 8.60 -19.42 -5.21
N LEU A 7 9.61 -20.20 -5.62
CA LEU A 7 10.19 -20.07 -6.96
C LEU A 7 9.14 -20.30 -8.05
N TYR A 8 8.28 -21.32 -7.90
CA TYR A 8 7.18 -21.55 -8.83
C TYR A 8 6.21 -20.36 -8.93
N HIS A 9 5.93 -19.64 -7.84
CA HIS A 9 5.12 -18.43 -7.91
C HIS A 9 5.81 -17.31 -8.72
N ILE A 10 7.13 -17.17 -8.59
CA ILE A 10 7.91 -16.20 -9.36
C ILE A 10 7.93 -16.60 -10.84
N GLU A 11 8.13 -17.89 -11.15
CA GLU A 11 8.07 -18.41 -12.52
C GLU A 11 6.68 -18.23 -13.14
N LEU A 12 5.61 -18.45 -12.36
CA LEU A 12 4.25 -18.21 -12.82
C LEU A 12 4.03 -16.74 -13.15
N TRP A 13 4.54 -15.83 -12.32
CA TRP A 13 4.51 -14.40 -12.59
C TRP A 13 5.30 -14.03 -13.85
N TRP A 14 6.47 -14.63 -14.04
CA TRP A 14 7.27 -14.46 -15.25
C TRP A 14 6.50 -14.89 -16.51
N ILE A 15 5.91 -16.10 -16.51
CA ILE A 15 5.09 -16.61 -17.61
C ILE A 15 3.90 -15.68 -17.87
N PHE A 16 3.25 -15.19 -16.82
CA PHE A 16 2.16 -14.22 -16.92
C PHE A 16 2.61 -12.92 -17.59
N LEU A 17 3.76 -12.36 -17.19
CA LEU A 17 4.33 -11.16 -17.81
C LEU A 17 4.71 -11.37 -19.27
N VAL A 18 5.28 -12.53 -19.63
CA VAL A 18 5.62 -12.88 -21.02
C VAL A 18 4.36 -12.94 -21.87
N GLN A 19 3.29 -13.57 -21.37
CA GLN A 19 2.01 -13.65 -22.07
C GLN A 19 1.35 -12.27 -22.22
N LEU A 20 1.50 -11.40 -21.22
CA LEU A 20 0.97 -10.04 -21.23
C LEU A 20 1.87 -9.03 -21.94
N SER A 21 3.12 -9.37 -22.23
CA SER A 21 4.12 -8.50 -22.85
C SER A 21 3.58 -7.67 -24.05
N PRO A 22 2.91 -8.26 -25.06
CA PRO A 22 2.39 -7.45 -26.18
C PRO A 22 1.33 -6.42 -25.75
N TRP A 23 0.49 -6.77 -24.77
CA TRP A 23 -0.53 -5.89 -24.22
C TRP A 23 0.08 -4.77 -23.35
N ILE A 24 1.11 -5.11 -22.57
CA ILE A 24 1.87 -4.16 -21.75
C ILE A 24 2.55 -3.15 -22.68
N CYS A 25 3.27 -3.59 -23.70
CA CYS A 25 3.93 -2.70 -24.67
C CYS A 25 2.94 -1.76 -25.37
N HIS A 26 1.78 -2.29 -25.80
CA HIS A 26 0.74 -1.45 -26.41
C HIS A 26 0.20 -0.41 -25.43
N SER A 27 -0.13 -0.82 -24.20
CA SER A 27 -0.64 0.08 -23.15
C SER A 27 0.38 1.16 -22.78
N PHE A 28 1.66 0.80 -22.63
CA PHE A 28 2.73 1.76 -22.35
C PHE A 28 2.88 2.81 -23.46
N ASN A 29 2.78 2.42 -24.74
CA ASN A 29 2.84 3.38 -25.84
C ASN A 29 1.65 4.37 -25.80
N VAL A 30 0.44 3.88 -25.53
CA VAL A 30 -0.75 4.74 -25.39
C VAL A 30 -0.60 5.68 -24.20
N LEU A 31 -0.19 5.17 -23.04
CA LEU A 31 0.03 5.97 -21.83
C LEU A 31 1.15 7.00 -22.00
N PHE A 32 2.21 6.66 -22.74
CA PHE A 32 3.31 7.58 -23.03
C PHE A 32 2.87 8.73 -23.94
N CYS A 33 2.07 8.46 -24.97
CA CYS A 33 1.46 9.52 -25.79
C CYS A 33 0.58 10.47 -24.96
N LEU A 34 -0.20 9.91 -24.02
CA LEU A 34 -1.01 10.67 -23.07
C LEU A 34 -0.17 11.36 -21.97
N GLY A 35 1.12 11.03 -21.84
CA GLY A 35 2.05 11.59 -20.86
C GLY A 35 2.26 13.10 -20.96
N THR A 36 1.86 13.71 -22.07
CA THR A 36 1.88 15.16 -22.30
C THR A 36 0.81 15.93 -21.53
N LEU A 37 -0.17 15.24 -20.92
CA LEU A 37 -1.27 15.83 -20.14
C LEU A 37 -0.84 16.46 -18.79
N GLY A 38 0.43 16.32 -18.39
CA GLY A 38 1.02 17.04 -17.25
C GLY A 38 1.63 16.17 -16.16
N LEU A 39 2.33 16.79 -15.20
CA LEU A 39 3.07 16.12 -14.13
C LEU A 39 2.17 15.27 -13.21
N SER A 40 0.95 15.74 -12.92
CA SER A 40 -0.01 15.00 -12.09
C SER A 40 -0.42 13.68 -12.74
N TYR A 41 -0.59 13.66 -14.06
CA TYR A 41 -0.88 12.43 -14.81
C TYR A 41 0.30 11.45 -14.74
N GLN A 42 1.52 11.95 -14.95
CA GLN A 42 2.73 11.13 -14.86
C GLN A 42 2.91 10.53 -13.46
N SER A 43 2.66 11.29 -12.38
CA SER A 43 2.73 10.76 -11.01
C SER A 43 1.70 9.65 -10.76
N ALA A 44 0.48 9.80 -11.26
CA ALA A 44 -0.57 8.78 -11.11
C ALA A 44 -0.20 7.49 -11.88
N MET A 45 0.31 7.63 -13.11
CA MET A 45 0.77 6.49 -13.92
C MET A 45 1.89 5.72 -13.21
N VAL A 46 2.84 6.40 -12.56
CA VAL A 46 3.91 5.75 -11.81
C VAL A 46 3.34 4.97 -10.60
N CYS A 47 2.40 5.54 -9.86
CA CYS A 47 1.72 4.82 -8.76
C CYS A 47 1.03 3.55 -9.25
N ASP A 48 0.34 3.62 -10.40
CA ASP A 48 -0.38 2.48 -10.97
C ASP A 48 0.58 1.38 -11.44
N ILE A 49 1.69 1.75 -12.09
CA ILE A 49 2.72 0.79 -12.52
C ILE A 49 3.37 0.09 -11.33
N ILE A 50 3.69 0.84 -10.27
CA ILE A 50 4.24 0.26 -9.04
C ILE A 50 3.20 -0.67 -8.42
N SER A 51 1.95 -0.25 -8.28
CA SER A 51 0.88 -1.07 -7.71
C SER A 51 0.67 -2.38 -8.49
N LEU A 52 0.65 -2.32 -9.81
CA LEU A 52 0.54 -3.50 -10.68
C LEU A 52 1.77 -4.40 -10.59
N THR A 53 2.97 -3.83 -10.58
CA THR A 53 4.22 -4.59 -10.46
C THR A 53 4.32 -5.28 -9.11
N THR A 54 3.86 -4.63 -8.03
CA THR A 54 3.95 -5.18 -6.66
C THR A 54 2.88 -6.22 -6.32
N PHE A 55 1.92 -6.44 -7.22
CA PHE A 55 0.84 -7.42 -7.03
C PHE A 55 1.34 -8.84 -6.72
N HIS A 56 2.36 -9.32 -7.43
CA HIS A 56 2.93 -10.65 -7.20
C HIS A 56 3.50 -10.81 -5.78
N VAL A 57 4.15 -9.77 -5.25
CA VAL A 57 4.68 -9.74 -3.87
C VAL A 57 3.52 -9.82 -2.87
N HIS A 58 2.41 -9.11 -3.13
CA HIS A 58 1.23 -9.20 -2.30
C HIS A 58 0.66 -10.63 -2.25
N CYS A 59 0.50 -11.29 -3.40
CA CYS A 59 0.03 -12.68 -3.47
C CYS A 59 0.92 -13.63 -2.65
N ILE A 60 2.24 -13.51 -2.80
CA ILE A 60 3.20 -14.34 -2.06
C ILE A 60 3.15 -14.06 -0.56
N TYR A 61 3.03 -12.79 -0.15
CA TYR A 61 2.85 -12.40 1.24
C TYR A 61 1.58 -13.03 1.85
N VAL A 62 0.43 -12.96 1.16
CA VAL A 62 -0.83 -13.56 1.61
C VAL A 62 -0.65 -15.07 1.83
N TYR A 63 0.00 -15.75 0.90
CA TYR A 63 0.30 -17.18 1.01
C TYR A 63 1.20 -17.48 2.22
N ALA A 64 2.29 -16.74 2.40
CA ALA A 64 3.20 -16.90 3.52
C ALA A 64 2.51 -16.65 4.88
N ALA A 65 1.68 -15.61 4.98
CA ALA A 65 0.92 -15.29 6.19
C ALA A 65 -0.09 -16.40 6.53
N LYS A 66 -0.81 -16.94 5.55
CA LYS A 66 -1.73 -18.08 5.76
C LYS A 66 -0.97 -19.33 6.21
N LEU A 67 0.15 -19.63 5.57
CA LEU A 67 0.96 -20.80 5.91
C LEU A 67 1.49 -20.69 7.35
N TYR A 68 2.03 -19.54 7.74
CA TYR A 68 2.49 -19.29 9.10
C TYR A 68 1.37 -19.48 10.13
N ASN A 69 0.18 -18.93 9.88
CA ASN A 69 -0.98 -19.11 10.75
C ASN A 69 -1.40 -20.56 10.90
N ILE A 70 -1.44 -21.32 9.79
CA ILE A 70 -1.79 -22.74 9.82
C ILE A 70 -0.78 -23.50 10.68
N GLN A 71 0.52 -23.21 10.55
CA GLN A 71 1.54 -23.86 11.35
C GLN A 71 1.45 -23.53 12.84
N VAL A 72 1.27 -22.26 13.21
CA VAL A 72 1.11 -21.87 14.62
C VAL A 72 -0.15 -22.50 15.23
N LYS A 73 -1.28 -22.49 14.51
CA LYS A 73 -2.52 -23.14 14.95
C LYS A 73 -2.37 -24.66 15.07
N GLY A 74 -1.69 -25.29 14.10
CA GLY A 74 -1.36 -26.70 14.11
C GLY A 74 -0.48 -27.08 15.29
N LEU A 75 0.57 -26.31 15.57
CA LEU A 75 1.47 -26.53 16.70
C LEU A 75 0.74 -26.37 18.03
N LYS A 76 -0.13 -25.35 18.17
CA LYS A 76 -1.00 -25.19 19.36
C LYS A 76 -2.00 -26.35 19.52
N ALA A 77 -2.51 -26.91 18.43
CA ALA A 77 -3.39 -28.07 18.49
C ALA A 77 -2.63 -29.34 18.94
N LEU A 78 -1.44 -29.58 18.38
CA LEU A 78 -0.58 -30.71 18.73
C LEU A 78 -0.04 -30.61 20.17
N TRP A 79 0.28 -29.40 20.63
CA TRP A 79 0.64 -29.16 22.02
C TRP A 79 -0.47 -29.57 22.99
N ARG A 80 -1.73 -29.23 22.67
CA ARG A 80 -2.90 -29.66 23.45
C ARG A 80 -3.08 -31.18 23.41
N LEU A 81 -2.79 -31.82 22.27
CA LEU A 81 -2.83 -33.28 22.14
C LEU A 81 -1.85 -33.98 23.11
N PHE A 82 -0.61 -33.48 23.26
CA PHE A 82 0.34 -34.04 24.25
C PHE A 82 -0.13 -33.87 25.69
N LEU A 83 -0.85 -32.78 25.98
CA LEU A 83 -1.43 -32.51 27.29
C LEU A 83 -2.72 -33.31 27.56
N GLY A 84 -3.17 -34.16 26.64
CA GLY A 84 -4.44 -34.87 26.77
C GLY A 84 -5.67 -33.96 26.68
N ARG A 85 -5.55 -32.82 25.99
CA ARG A 85 -6.58 -31.78 25.92
C ARG A 85 -7.07 -31.61 24.49
N LYS A 86 -8.39 -31.53 24.31
CA LYS A 86 -9.06 -31.27 23.02
C LYS A 86 -9.91 -30.01 23.12
N PHE A 87 -9.76 -29.09 22.19
CA PHE A 87 -10.66 -27.94 22.12
C PHE A 87 -11.96 -28.32 21.42
N ASN A 88 -13.07 -27.98 22.06
CA ASN A 88 -14.42 -28.24 21.58
C ASN A 88 -15.04 -26.92 21.09
N PRO A 89 -15.10 -26.68 19.77
CA PRO A 89 -15.65 -25.43 19.23
C PRO A 89 -17.15 -25.27 19.49
N LEU A 90 -17.89 -26.36 19.76
CA LEU A 90 -19.33 -26.29 20.05
C LEU A 90 -19.66 -25.71 21.43
N ARG A 91 -18.71 -25.80 22.38
CA ARG A 91 -18.89 -25.35 23.77
C ARG A 91 -17.81 -24.38 24.21
N ASP A 92 -16.99 -23.90 23.27
CA ASP A 92 -15.86 -22.99 23.45
C ASP A 92 -14.96 -23.32 24.67
N ARG A 93 -14.72 -24.62 24.91
CA ARG A 93 -13.98 -25.11 26.08
C ARG A 93 -12.94 -26.16 25.72
N VAL A 94 -11.96 -26.34 26.59
CA VAL A 94 -10.91 -27.36 26.46
C VAL A 94 -11.28 -28.57 27.32
N ASP A 95 -11.60 -29.68 26.68
CA ASP A 95 -12.01 -30.93 27.30
C ASP A 95 -10.81 -31.88 27.45
N SER A 96 -10.71 -32.58 28.58
CA SER A 96 -9.75 -33.69 28.75
C SER A 96 -10.19 -34.89 27.92
N CYS A 97 -9.25 -35.48 27.18
CA CYS A 97 -9.50 -36.64 26.31
C CYS A 97 -8.38 -37.66 26.49
N SER A 98 -8.74 -38.93 26.64
CA SER A 98 -7.78 -40.04 26.71
C SER A 98 -7.33 -40.42 25.29
N TYR A 99 -6.09 -40.11 24.95
CA TYR A 99 -5.49 -40.50 23.67
C TYR A 99 -4.77 -41.84 23.79
N SER A 100 -4.86 -42.67 22.76
CA SER A 100 -4.08 -43.92 22.70
C SER A 100 -2.61 -43.66 22.37
N ASN A 101 -1.71 -44.56 22.76
CA ASN A 101 -0.27 -44.45 22.48
C ASN A 101 0.05 -44.27 20.98
N ARG A 102 -0.75 -44.90 20.09
CA ARG A 102 -0.61 -44.76 18.64
C ARG A 102 -0.92 -43.34 18.16
N GLN A 103 -1.95 -42.72 18.72
CA GLN A 103 -2.32 -41.32 18.41
C GLN A 103 -1.30 -40.34 18.96
N LEU A 104 -0.75 -40.61 20.14
CA LEU A 104 0.31 -39.77 20.69
C LEU A 104 1.56 -39.81 19.80
N PHE A 105 1.94 -41.00 19.32
CA PHE A 105 3.08 -41.18 18.42
C PHE A 105 2.92 -40.41 17.10
N ILE A 106 1.74 -40.50 16.45
CA ILE A 106 1.49 -39.73 15.21
C ILE A 106 1.49 -38.22 15.49
N GLY A 107 1.00 -37.80 16.67
CA GLY A 107 1.06 -36.42 17.13
C GLY A 107 2.50 -35.93 17.31
N THR A 108 3.38 -36.75 17.88
CA THR A 108 4.81 -36.45 18.04
C THR A 108 5.50 -36.28 16.69
N LEU A 109 5.27 -37.19 15.74
CA LEU A 109 5.81 -37.06 14.38
C LEU A 109 5.31 -35.80 13.68
N GLY A 110 4.01 -35.51 13.76
CA GLY A 110 3.45 -34.27 13.21
C GLY A 110 4.08 -33.04 13.86
N PHE A 111 4.22 -33.04 15.18
CA PHE A 111 4.78 -31.91 15.92
C PHE A 111 6.23 -31.64 15.55
N THR A 112 7.08 -32.68 15.45
CA THR A 112 8.47 -32.50 15.04
C THR A 112 8.57 -31.95 13.62
N ILE A 113 7.73 -32.43 12.68
CA ILE A 113 7.68 -31.88 11.32
C ILE A 113 7.27 -30.40 11.34
N PHE A 114 6.20 -30.03 12.04
CA PHE A 114 5.76 -28.63 12.15
C PHE A 114 6.82 -27.75 12.83
N LEU A 115 7.44 -28.24 13.90
CA LEU A 115 8.46 -27.52 14.67
C LEU A 115 9.73 -27.28 13.83
N PHE A 116 10.20 -28.27 13.06
CA PHE A 116 11.33 -28.08 12.16
C PHE A 116 11.00 -27.22 10.94
N LEU A 117 9.75 -27.20 10.50
CA LEU A 117 9.32 -26.35 9.38
C LEU A 117 9.08 -24.89 9.79
N LEU A 118 8.69 -24.64 11.04
CA LEU A 118 8.39 -23.31 11.61
C LEU A 118 9.49 -22.26 11.42
N PRO A 119 10.80 -22.53 11.68
CA PRO A 119 11.83 -21.51 11.48
C PRO A 119 11.93 -21.09 10.01
N THR A 120 11.80 -22.03 9.08
CA THR A 120 11.87 -21.72 7.64
C THR A 120 10.69 -20.87 7.18
N THR A 121 9.45 -21.19 7.59
CA THR A 121 8.27 -20.39 7.23
C THR A 121 8.25 -19.03 7.88
N THR A 122 8.73 -18.93 9.13
CA THR A 122 8.86 -17.65 9.83
C THR A 122 9.79 -16.72 9.06
N LEU A 123 10.94 -17.23 8.59
CA LEU A 123 11.87 -16.45 7.78
C LEU A 123 11.23 -15.95 6.49
N TYR A 124 10.54 -16.82 5.73
CA TYR A 124 9.82 -16.38 4.52
C TYR A 124 8.75 -15.34 4.83
N TYR A 125 7.95 -15.55 5.89
CA TYR A 125 6.94 -14.60 6.33
C TYR A 125 7.55 -13.23 6.64
N VAL A 126 8.66 -13.19 7.39
CA VAL A 126 9.36 -11.94 7.73
C VAL A 126 9.85 -11.23 6.46
N VAL A 127 10.53 -11.95 5.55
CA VAL A 127 11.06 -11.36 4.31
C VAL A 127 9.94 -10.74 3.47
N PHE A 128 8.85 -11.47 3.21
CA PHE A 128 7.74 -10.94 2.41
C PHE A 128 6.94 -9.85 3.12
N THR A 129 6.89 -9.87 4.46
CA THR A 129 6.28 -8.79 5.23
C THR A 129 7.11 -7.51 5.15
N VAL A 130 8.44 -7.61 5.26
CA VAL A 130 9.35 -6.47 5.09
C VAL A 130 9.23 -5.89 3.68
N LEU A 131 9.22 -6.74 2.65
CA LEU A 131 8.99 -6.31 1.27
C LEU A 131 7.63 -5.61 1.13
N ARG A 132 6.56 -6.15 1.74
CA ARG A 132 5.24 -5.52 1.70
C ARG A 132 5.23 -4.15 2.37
N ILE A 133 5.87 -4.01 3.52
CA ILE A 133 6.00 -2.72 4.23
C ILE A 133 6.77 -1.72 3.37
N LEU A 134 7.90 -2.14 2.77
CA LEU A 134 8.69 -1.28 1.89
C LEU A 134 7.85 -0.76 0.72
N MET A 135 7.06 -1.62 0.08
CA MET A 135 6.18 -1.20 -1.02
C MET A 135 5.08 -0.24 -0.56
N LEU A 136 4.48 -0.46 0.62
CA LEU A 136 3.51 0.48 1.20
C LEU A 136 4.14 1.84 1.49
N VAL A 137 5.35 1.87 2.05
CA VAL A 137 6.10 3.11 2.29
C VAL A 137 6.37 3.86 0.99
N ILE A 138 6.77 3.15 -0.08
CA ILE A 138 7.00 3.76 -1.39
C ILE A 138 5.71 4.40 -1.92
N LEU A 139 4.59 3.67 -1.88
CA LEU A 139 3.29 4.20 -2.34
C LEU A 139 2.86 5.44 -1.55
N GLU A 140 2.99 5.41 -0.21
CA GLU A 140 2.69 6.56 0.66
C GLU A 140 3.58 7.77 0.35
N ILE A 141 4.87 7.55 0.05
CA ILE A 141 5.77 8.64 -0.35
C ILE A 141 5.31 9.25 -1.68
N LEU A 142 4.88 8.43 -2.64
CA LEU A 142 4.39 8.91 -3.92
C LEU A 142 3.08 9.70 -3.77
N ASP A 143 2.16 9.23 -2.93
CA ASP A 143 0.92 9.94 -2.62
C ASP A 143 1.21 11.27 -1.92
N TRP A 144 2.18 11.29 -0.99
CA TRP A 144 2.63 12.54 -0.36
C TRP A 144 3.24 13.52 -1.38
N ILE A 145 4.05 13.04 -2.33
CA ILE A 145 4.59 13.87 -3.43
C ILE A 145 3.44 14.41 -4.29
N ARG A 146 2.42 13.61 -4.57
CA ARG A 146 1.24 14.02 -5.34
C ARG A 146 0.44 15.10 -4.61
N GLU A 147 0.21 14.94 -3.31
CA GLU A 147 -0.43 15.96 -2.47
C GLU A 147 0.40 17.25 -2.44
N LEU A 148 1.73 17.14 -2.33
CA LEU A 148 2.63 18.30 -2.40
C LEU A 148 2.53 19.01 -3.75
N LEU A 149 2.58 18.26 -4.85
CA LEU A 149 2.47 18.79 -6.21
C LEU A 149 1.13 19.52 -6.43
N HIS A 150 0.06 19.01 -5.83
CA HIS A 150 -1.26 19.60 -5.92
C HIS A 150 -1.41 20.86 -5.04
N SER A 151 -0.81 20.85 -3.84
CA SER A 151 -0.84 21.99 -2.91
C SER A 151 -0.04 23.20 -3.39
N LEU A 152 0.95 22.98 -4.26
CA LEU A 152 1.72 24.04 -4.90
C LEU A 152 0.98 24.48 -6.16
N PRO A 153 0.48 25.72 -6.25
CA PRO A 153 -0.14 26.19 -7.48
C PRO A 153 0.95 26.54 -8.50
N ILE A 154 1.63 25.51 -9.02
CA ILE A 154 2.81 25.59 -9.92
C ILE A 154 2.52 26.49 -11.10
N TYR A 155 1.31 26.38 -11.65
CA TYR A 155 0.84 27.24 -12.72
C TYR A 155 0.85 28.72 -12.34
N THR A 156 0.34 29.08 -11.16
CA THR A 156 0.35 30.47 -10.68
C THR A 156 1.75 30.95 -10.31
N PHE A 157 2.60 30.06 -9.79
CA PHE A 157 3.99 30.37 -9.48
C PHE A 157 4.79 30.66 -10.75
N LEU A 158 4.60 29.85 -11.80
CA LEU A 158 5.22 30.07 -13.12
C LEU A 158 4.71 31.38 -13.75
N LEU A 159 3.39 31.62 -13.76
CA LEU A 159 2.82 32.87 -14.28
C LEU A 159 3.34 34.09 -13.54
N TRP A 160 3.50 34.01 -12.22
CA TRP A 160 4.09 35.06 -11.38
C TRP A 160 5.57 35.28 -11.71
N LEU A 161 6.36 34.21 -11.84
CA LEU A 161 7.79 34.29 -12.18
C LEU A 161 8.02 34.95 -13.55
N PHE A 162 7.18 34.63 -14.53
CA PHE A 162 7.25 35.22 -15.86
C PHE A 162 6.55 36.59 -15.99
N GLY A 163 6.01 37.13 -14.90
CA GLY A 163 5.38 38.46 -14.88
C GLY A 163 4.18 38.58 -15.82
N SER A 164 3.46 37.49 -16.09
CA SER A 164 2.36 37.47 -17.05
C SER A 164 1.14 38.25 -16.55
N ALA A 165 0.52 39.05 -17.42
CA ALA A 165 -0.67 39.85 -17.10
C ALA A 165 -1.94 39.01 -16.84
N ALA A 166 -1.89 37.70 -17.04
CA ALA A 166 -3.01 36.77 -16.84
C ALA A 166 -3.23 36.34 -15.37
N ILE A 167 -2.46 36.87 -14.43
CA ILE A 167 -2.65 36.59 -13.00
C ILE A 167 -3.94 37.28 -12.54
N PRO A 168 -4.82 36.62 -11.77
CA PRO A 168 -5.95 37.29 -11.11
C PRO A 168 -5.39 38.32 -10.13
N SER A 169 -5.27 39.55 -10.62
CA SER A 169 -4.83 40.69 -9.84
C SER A 169 -5.98 41.14 -8.95
N THR A 170 -5.74 41.26 -7.66
CA THR A 170 -6.72 41.92 -6.79
C THR A 170 -6.74 43.39 -7.16
N ALA A 171 -7.87 43.86 -7.69
CA ALA A 171 -8.05 45.26 -8.01
C ALA A 171 -8.42 46.01 -6.73
N SER A 172 -7.50 46.82 -6.21
CA SER A 172 -7.84 47.82 -5.20
C SER A 172 -8.37 49.06 -5.90
N LEU A 173 -9.64 49.37 -5.66
CA LEU A 173 -10.30 50.58 -6.14
C LEU A 173 -9.95 51.72 -5.17
N VAL A 174 -9.13 52.67 -5.61
CA VAL A 174 -8.85 53.88 -4.84
C VAL A 174 -9.66 55.02 -5.42
N LEU A 175 -10.70 55.45 -4.70
CA LEU A 175 -11.52 56.59 -5.09
C LEU A 175 -10.75 57.89 -4.81
N LYS A 176 -10.34 58.62 -5.84
CA LYS A 176 -9.71 59.94 -5.68
C LYS A 176 -10.75 61.03 -5.91
N SER A 177 -11.18 61.67 -4.82
CA SER A 177 -12.31 62.61 -4.77
C SER A 177 -12.16 63.91 -5.59
N SER A 178 -11.00 64.19 -6.22
CA SER A 178 -10.78 65.48 -6.88
C SER A 178 -11.15 65.55 -8.36
N LEU A 179 -11.44 64.41 -9.03
CA LEU A 179 -11.68 64.38 -10.48
C LEU A 179 -12.83 63.45 -10.93
N ASN A 180 -13.61 62.83 -10.03
CA ASN A 180 -14.60 61.80 -10.40
C ASN A 180 -14.01 60.66 -11.28
N VAL A 181 -12.71 60.38 -11.16
CA VAL A 181 -12.05 59.29 -11.88
C VAL A 181 -11.74 58.18 -10.89
N ILE A 182 -12.25 56.98 -11.16
CA ILE A 182 -11.98 55.76 -10.39
C ILE A 182 -10.67 55.16 -10.90
N HIS A 183 -9.60 55.27 -10.12
CA HIS A 183 -8.35 54.57 -10.42
C HIS A 183 -8.40 53.17 -9.79
N ALA A 184 -8.60 52.15 -10.63
CA ALA A 184 -8.41 50.77 -10.26
C ALA A 184 -6.93 50.41 -10.40
N THR A 185 -6.26 50.06 -9.29
CA THR A 185 -4.88 49.55 -9.34
C THR A 185 -4.89 48.06 -9.01
N ALA A 186 -4.41 47.29 -9.97
CA ALA A 186 -4.31 45.84 -9.92
C ALA A 186 -2.90 45.44 -9.48
N TYR A 187 -2.77 44.72 -8.36
CA TYR A 187 -1.50 44.13 -7.95
C TYR A 187 -1.50 42.62 -8.18
N PRO A 188 -0.40 42.02 -8.66
CA PRO A 188 -0.30 40.57 -8.81
C PRO A 188 -0.34 39.92 -7.43
N LEU A 189 -1.30 39.01 -7.21
CA LEU A 189 -1.46 38.31 -5.95
C LEU A 189 -0.28 37.33 -5.75
N SER A 190 0.34 37.34 -4.56
CA SER A 190 1.39 36.38 -4.23
C SER A 190 0.86 34.93 -4.27
N PRO A 191 1.63 33.94 -4.77
CA PRO A 191 1.20 32.53 -4.85
C PRO A 191 0.73 31.95 -3.51
N LEU A 192 1.28 32.43 -2.39
CA LEU A 192 0.94 32.02 -1.03
C LEU A 192 -0.48 32.43 -0.59
N HIS A 193 -1.01 33.54 -1.12
CA HIS A 193 -2.38 33.99 -0.82
C HIS A 193 -3.43 33.31 -1.73
N HIS A 194 -3.00 32.63 -2.80
CA HIS A 194 -3.88 31.96 -3.74
C HIS A 194 -4.60 30.75 -3.11
N ASN A 195 -3.91 29.99 -2.25
CA ASN A 195 -4.47 28.81 -1.57
C ASN A 195 -5.57 29.14 -0.55
N ARG A 196 -5.85 30.41 -0.22
CA ARG A 196 -6.96 30.78 0.67
C ARG A 196 -8.32 30.83 -0.03
N PHE A 197 -8.36 30.96 -1.35
CA PHE A 197 -9.58 31.23 -2.11
C PHE A 197 -10.09 30.03 -2.91
N ILE A 198 -9.27 28.98 -3.07
CA ILE A 198 -9.64 27.75 -3.78
C ILE A 198 -9.57 26.61 -2.77
N GLU A 199 -10.71 25.99 -2.48
CA GLU A 199 -10.76 24.77 -1.66
C GLU A 199 -10.00 23.64 -2.39
N PRO A 200 -9.20 22.83 -1.68
CA PRO A 200 -8.49 21.73 -2.32
C PRO A 200 -9.52 20.73 -2.89
N PRO A 201 -9.46 20.38 -4.19
CA PRO A 201 -10.41 19.45 -4.81
C PRO A 201 -10.28 18.00 -4.30
N ILE A 202 -9.25 17.68 -3.52
CA ILE A 202 -9.00 16.35 -2.97
C ILE A 202 -9.10 16.43 -1.44
N LYS A 203 -10.14 15.81 -0.86
CA LYS A 203 -10.19 15.52 0.58
C LYS A 203 -9.05 14.55 0.89
N HIS A 204 -8.17 14.93 1.82
CA HIS A 204 -7.01 14.14 2.26
C HIS A 204 -7.29 12.63 2.25
N SER A 205 -6.41 11.89 1.58
CA SER A 205 -6.46 10.43 1.59
C SER A 205 -6.28 9.94 3.03
N HIS A 206 -6.96 8.85 3.38
CA HIS A 206 -6.96 8.29 4.71
C HIS A 206 -5.54 7.88 5.13
N ARG A 207 -4.87 8.74 5.92
CA ARG A 207 -3.50 8.52 6.42
C ARG A 207 -3.36 7.11 7.03
N MET A 208 -2.38 6.34 6.57
CA MET A 208 -2.15 5.00 7.10
C MET A 208 -1.92 5.01 8.62
N GLN A 209 -2.70 4.20 9.34
CA GLN A 209 -2.52 3.99 10.77
C GLN A 209 -1.47 2.89 11.02
N TRP A 210 -0.21 3.30 11.16
CA TRP A 210 0.94 2.41 11.36
C TRP A 210 0.84 1.52 12.60
N SER A 211 0.19 1.98 13.68
CA SER A 211 -0.02 1.21 14.90
C SER A 211 -0.93 -0.01 14.67
N GLY A 212 -1.98 0.14 13.87
CA GLY A 212 -2.89 -0.95 13.51
C GLY A 212 -2.24 -1.98 12.59
N ILE A 213 -1.37 -1.53 11.67
CA ILE A 213 -0.59 -2.38 10.76
C ILE A 213 0.40 -3.25 11.56
N LEU A 214 1.11 -2.66 12.52
CA LEU A 214 2.07 -3.38 13.36
C LEU A 214 1.37 -4.46 14.21
N GLY A 215 0.21 -4.14 14.79
CA GLY A 215 -0.59 -5.10 15.55
C GLY A 215 -1.06 -6.28 14.70
N LYS A 216 -1.50 -6.02 13.46
CA LYS A 216 -1.88 -7.08 12.51
C LYS A 216 -0.72 -7.97 12.13
N ILE A 217 0.47 -7.40 11.88
CA ILE A 217 1.68 -8.18 11.58
C ILE A 217 2.06 -9.08 12.76
N ILE A 218 2.06 -8.56 13.98
CA ILE A 218 2.40 -9.34 15.19
C ILE A 218 1.42 -10.50 15.39
N ASN A 219 0.13 -10.27 15.13
CA ASN A 219 -0.90 -11.30 15.23
C ASN A 219 -0.91 -12.27 14.03
N GLY A 220 -0.08 -12.04 13.02
CA GLY A 220 -0.09 -12.80 11.76
C GLY A 220 -1.34 -12.54 10.92
N GLU A 221 -2.12 -11.51 11.20
CA GLU A 221 -3.30 -11.15 10.42
C GLU A 221 -2.91 -10.53 9.06
N LEU A 222 -3.79 -10.69 8.08
CA LEU A 222 -3.57 -10.17 6.75
C LEU A 222 -3.63 -8.64 6.76
N LEU A 223 -2.65 -8.00 6.13
CA LEU A 223 -2.71 -6.58 5.80
C LEU A 223 -3.67 -6.36 4.62
N THR A 224 -4.97 -6.39 4.91
CA THR A 224 -6.01 -5.96 3.97
C THR A 224 -6.14 -4.44 4.06
N GLN A 225 -5.39 -3.74 3.22
CA GLN A 225 -5.70 -2.38 2.82
C GLN A 225 -5.74 -2.39 1.30
N PHE A 226 -6.95 -2.19 0.77
CA PHE A 226 -7.19 -1.73 -0.59
C PHE A 226 -7.16 -0.21 -0.58
#